data_AF-A0A257KSA2-F1
#
_entry.id   AF-A0A257KSA2-F1
#
_cell.length_a   1.000
_cell.length_b   1.000
_cell.length_c   1.000
_cell.angle_alpha   90.00
_cell.angle_beta   90.00
_cell.angle_gamma   90.00
#
_symmetry.space_group_name_H-M   'P 1'
#
loop_
_entity.id
_entity.type
_entity.pdbx_description
1 polymer ?
#
loop_
_entity_poly.entity_id
_entity_poly.type
_entity_poly.pdbx_seq_one_letter_code
_entity_poly.pdbx_strand_id
1 'polypeptide(L)'
;MAPLSPPDAGLCQESGIVLPFPLRGEALLVRLAELLRRRVAELVPQCERLSLTLSQHPALRLSIDESAYVEFDAPSAEFNLVIEAPSGTRMIIQTTDFDAVVKFVLQYVVEKLSDDAVLEAAS
;
A
#
# COMPACT_ATOMS: atom_id res chain seq x y z
N MET A 1 -39.15 -36.45 -19.92
CA MET A 1 -39.04 -34.98 -19.78
C MET A 1 -38.54 -34.72 -18.37
N ALA A 2 -37.23 -34.52 -18.20
CA ALA A 2 -36.62 -34.33 -16.88
C ALA A 2 -36.61 -32.83 -16.52
N PRO A 3 -36.86 -32.44 -15.25
CA PRO A 3 -36.72 -31.05 -14.84
C PRO A 3 -35.24 -30.69 -14.68
N LEU A 4 -34.84 -29.56 -15.26
CA LEU A 4 -33.52 -28.96 -15.10
C LEU A 4 -33.45 -28.28 -13.73
N SER A 5 -32.54 -28.72 -12.87
CA SER A 5 -32.19 -28.01 -11.64
C SER A 5 -31.41 -26.73 -11.98
N PRO A 6 -31.63 -25.61 -11.26
CA PRO A 6 -30.84 -24.40 -11.45
C PRO A 6 -29.41 -24.62 -10.93
N PRO A 7 -28.40 -23.94 -11.50
CA PRO A 7 -27.05 -23.97 -10.97
C PRO A 7 -27.02 -23.24 -9.61
N ASP A 8 -26.53 -23.95 -8.61
CA ASP A 8 -26.14 -23.41 -7.30
C ASP A 8 -25.02 -22.39 -7.55
N ALA A 9 -25.41 -21.13 -7.73
CA ALA A 9 -24.49 -20.01 -7.68
C ALA A 9 -24.09 -19.85 -6.22
N GLY A 10 -23.13 -20.68 -5.80
CA GLY A 10 -22.36 -20.51 -4.58
C GLY A 10 -21.67 -19.15 -4.65
N LEU A 11 -22.40 -18.10 -4.28
CA LEU A 11 -21.82 -16.83 -3.90
C LEU A 11 -20.91 -17.17 -2.72
N CYS A 12 -19.60 -17.22 -2.97
CA CYS A 12 -18.60 -17.08 -1.93
C CYS A 12 -18.93 -15.77 -1.20
N GLN A 13 -19.76 -15.86 -0.16
CA GLN A 13 -19.99 -14.77 0.76
C GLN A 13 -18.68 -14.59 1.52
N GLU A 14 -17.80 -13.77 0.95
CA GLU A 14 -16.72 -13.14 1.69
C GLU A 14 -17.35 -12.48 2.91
N SER A 15 -17.23 -13.18 4.04
CA SER A 15 -17.83 -12.78 5.29
C SER A 15 -16.99 -11.63 5.83
N GLY A 16 -17.40 -10.40 5.53
CA GLY A 16 -16.81 -9.20 6.09
C GLY A 16 -17.13 -9.11 7.58
N ILE A 17 -16.11 -9.09 8.42
CA ILE A 17 -16.25 -8.86 9.87
C ILE A 17 -16.33 -7.36 10.10
N VAL A 18 -17.40 -6.90 10.76
CA VAL A 18 -17.54 -5.51 11.21
C VAL A 18 -16.78 -5.36 12.53
N LEU A 19 -15.64 -4.67 12.48
CA LEU A 19 -14.84 -4.34 13.66
C LEU A 19 -15.34 -3.03 14.31
N PRO A 20 -15.35 -2.91 15.64
CA PRO A 20 -15.76 -1.70 16.34
C PRO A 20 -14.77 -0.56 16.09
N PHE A 21 -15.33 0.65 15.88
CA PHE A 21 -14.61 1.89 15.59
C PHE A 21 -13.72 2.29 16.80
N PRO A 22 -12.40 2.51 16.61
CA PRO A 22 -11.86 3.45 15.63
C PRO A 22 -10.86 2.82 14.65
N LEU A 23 -11.32 2.48 13.44
CA LEU A 23 -10.50 1.93 12.36
C LEU A 23 -9.88 3.02 11.46
N ARG A 24 -9.72 4.26 11.95
CA ARG A 24 -9.30 5.38 11.07
C ARG A 24 -7.93 5.14 10.46
N GLY A 25 -6.94 4.77 11.27
CA GLY A 25 -5.57 4.57 10.79
C GLY A 25 -5.43 3.43 9.79
N GLU A 26 -5.98 2.25 10.14
CA GLU A 26 -5.87 1.05 9.30
C GLU A 26 -6.56 1.26 7.96
N ALA A 27 -7.79 1.79 7.97
CA ALA A 27 -8.49 2.12 6.75
C ALA A 27 -7.73 3.15 5.89
N LEU A 28 -7.04 4.11 6.52
CA LEU A 28 -6.22 5.08 5.78
C LEU A 28 -5.01 4.42 5.11
N LEU A 29 -4.30 3.51 5.79
CA LEU A 29 -3.18 2.79 5.19
C LEU A 29 -3.62 1.78 4.14
N VAL A 30 -4.76 1.10 4.35
CA VAL A 30 -5.37 0.23 3.32
C VAL A 30 -5.76 1.06 2.10
N ARG A 31 -6.39 2.22 2.30
CA ARG A 31 -6.72 3.15 1.21
C ARG A 31 -5.48 3.66 0.49
N LEU A 32 -4.40 3.96 1.22
CA LEU A 32 -3.11 4.35 0.65
C LEU A 32 -2.57 3.21 -0.24
N ALA A 33 -2.56 1.98 0.27
CA ALA A 33 -2.09 0.82 -0.47
C ALA A 33 -2.90 0.58 -1.75
N GLU A 34 -4.22 0.70 -1.68
CA GLU A 34 -5.11 0.55 -2.83
C GLU A 34 -4.88 1.65 -3.88
N LEU A 35 -4.73 2.91 -3.46
CA LEU A 35 -4.43 4.02 -4.35
C LEU A 35 -3.07 3.83 -5.04
N LEU A 36 -2.05 3.41 -4.31
CA LEU A 36 -0.72 3.14 -4.87
C LEU A 36 -0.78 2.02 -5.91
N ARG A 37 -1.45 0.91 -5.61
CA ARG A 37 -1.61 -0.19 -6.57
C ARG A 37 -2.31 0.27 -7.85
N ARG A 38 -3.41 1.02 -7.75
CA ARG A 38 -4.13 1.55 -8.90
C ARG A 38 -3.27 2.51 -9.73
N ARG A 39 -2.61 3.47 -9.08
CA ARG A 39 -1.78 4.48 -9.75
C ARG A 39 -0.54 3.88 -10.39
N VAL A 40 0.12 2.92 -9.74
CA VAL A 40 1.27 2.23 -10.31
C VAL A 40 0.86 1.38 -11.51
N ALA A 41 -0.29 0.68 -11.44
CA ALA A 41 -0.82 -0.07 -12.58
C ALA A 41 -1.17 0.85 -13.78
N GLU A 42 -1.66 2.07 -13.53
CA GLU A 42 -1.89 3.08 -14.56
C GLU A 42 -0.58 3.60 -15.19
N LEU A 43 0.46 3.81 -14.39
CA LEU A 43 1.71 4.45 -14.81
C LEU A 43 2.71 3.46 -15.42
N VAL A 44 2.78 2.25 -14.88
CA VAL A 44 3.76 1.22 -15.25
C VAL A 44 3.03 -0.11 -15.45
N PRO A 45 2.32 -0.29 -16.58
CA PRO A 45 1.44 -1.45 -16.81
C PRO A 45 2.17 -2.80 -16.89
N GLN A 46 3.51 -2.81 -16.93
CA GLN A 46 4.34 -4.02 -16.92
C GLN A 46 4.98 -4.30 -15.54
N CYS A 47 4.66 -3.50 -14.51
CA CYS A 47 5.23 -3.70 -13.18
C CYS A 47 4.48 -4.81 -12.44
N GLU A 48 5.04 -6.03 -12.45
CA GLU A 48 4.45 -7.17 -11.75
C GLU A 48 4.72 -7.19 -10.23
N ARG A 49 5.53 -6.26 -9.69
CA ARG A 49 6.22 -6.48 -8.40
C ARG A 49 6.08 -5.38 -7.34
N LEU A 50 4.99 -4.61 -7.34
CA LEU A 50 4.69 -3.75 -6.18
C LEU A 50 4.14 -4.61 -5.02
N SER A 51 5.01 -4.98 -4.08
CA SER A 51 4.61 -5.63 -2.84
C SER A 51 4.40 -4.59 -1.75
N LEU A 52 3.20 -4.54 -1.16
CA LEU A 52 2.90 -3.67 -0.03
C LEU A 52 2.50 -4.55 1.15
N THR A 53 3.17 -4.36 2.30
CA THR A 53 2.92 -5.15 3.50
C THR A 53 2.35 -4.25 4.59
N LEU A 54 1.18 -4.61 5.12
CA LEU A 54 0.59 -3.90 6.26
C LEU A 54 0.88 -4.67 7.54
N SER A 55 1.47 -4.00 8.53
CA SER A 55 1.75 -4.53 9.86
C SER A 55 1.15 -3.63 10.94
N GLN A 56 0.76 -4.23 12.07
CA GLN A 56 0.00 -3.53 13.13
C GLN A 56 0.79 -3.39 14.44
N HIS A 57 1.99 -3.95 14.54
CA HIS A 57 2.74 -4.00 15.80
C HIS A 57 4.22 -3.62 15.57
N PRO A 58 4.81 -2.70 16.37
CA PRO A 58 4.23 -1.94 17.49
C PRO A 58 3.41 -0.70 17.07
N ALA A 59 3.45 -0.32 15.80
CA ALA A 59 2.67 0.76 15.21
C ALA A 59 2.00 0.27 13.92
N LEU A 60 0.93 0.96 13.51
CA LEU A 60 0.28 0.67 12.24
C LEU A 60 1.18 1.18 11.10
N ARG A 61 1.70 0.26 10.30
CA ARG A 61 2.70 0.52 9.28
C ARG A 61 2.33 -0.12 7.95
N LEU A 62 2.56 0.62 6.87
CA LEU A 62 2.54 0.15 5.49
C LEU A 62 3.98 0.16 4.96
N SER A 63 4.59 -1.01 4.84
CA SER A 63 5.90 -1.17 4.20
C SER A 63 5.76 -1.21 2.69
N ILE A 64 6.63 -0.45 2.02
CA ILE A 64 6.72 -0.34 0.56
C ILE A 64 7.83 -1.27 0.05
N ASP A 65 8.99 -1.23 0.71
CA ASP A 65 10.13 -2.12 0.48
C ASP A 65 11.01 -2.18 1.75
N GLU A 66 12.24 -2.68 1.64
CA GLU A 66 13.18 -2.81 2.77
C GLU A 66 13.68 -1.46 3.30
N SER A 67 13.64 -0.42 2.47
CA SER A 67 14.14 0.92 2.73
C SER A 67 13.04 1.96 2.95
N ALA A 68 11.78 1.67 2.61
CA ALA A 68 10.69 2.63 2.75
C ALA A 68 9.42 2.07 3.41
N TYR A 69 8.84 2.85 4.33
CA TYR A 69 7.58 2.55 4.98
C TYR A 69 6.83 3.80 5.44
N VAL A 70 5.52 3.68 5.60
CA VAL A 70 4.65 4.72 6.17
C VAL A 70 4.06 4.21 7.48
N GLU A 71 4.24 4.98 8.55
CA GLU A 71 3.56 4.73 9.83
C GLU A 71 2.43 5.72 10.02
N PHE A 72 1.37 5.29 10.67
CA PHE A 72 0.30 6.18 11.11
C PHE A 72 0.30 6.26 12.63
N ASP A 73 0.53 7.46 13.15
CA ASP A 73 0.45 7.75 14.58
C ASP A 73 -0.98 8.15 14.93
N ALA A 74 -1.75 7.18 15.45
CA ALA A 74 -3.14 7.38 15.85
C ALA A 74 -3.38 8.52 16.86
N PRO A 75 -2.56 8.73 17.91
CA PRO A 75 -2.77 9.82 18.87
C PRO A 75 -2.62 11.23 18.27
N SER A 76 -1.70 11.43 17.31
CA SER A 76 -1.52 12.72 16.62
C SER A 76 -2.25 12.83 15.29
N ALA A 77 -2.82 11.73 14.79
CA ALA A 77 -3.40 11.59 13.45
C ALA A 77 -2.43 12.01 12.33
N GLU A 78 -1.16 11.64 12.50
CA GLU A 78 -0.06 11.99 11.60
C GLU A 78 0.47 10.78 10.84
N PHE A 79 0.88 11.00 9.60
CA PHE A 79 1.62 10.07 8.78
C PHE A 79 3.12 10.36 8.88
N ASN A 80 3.88 9.31 9.15
CA ASN A 80 5.33 9.32 9.16
C ASN A 80 5.82 8.49 7.97
N LEU A 81 6.15 9.14 6.85
CA LEU A 81 6.83 8.50 5.75
C LEU A 81 8.32 8.44 6.06
N VAL A 82 8.86 7.24 6.10
CA VAL A 82 10.26 6.97 6.39
C VAL A 82 10.91 6.37 5.16
N ILE A 83 12.03 6.95 4.75
CA ILE A 83 12.90 6.45 3.69
C ILE A 83 14.32 6.37 4.25
N GLU A 84 14.89 5.17 4.22
CA GLU A 84 16.24 4.86 4.67
C GLU A 84 17.15 4.76 3.45
N ALA A 85 18.17 5.61 3.40
CA ALA A 85 19.20 5.54 2.36
C ALA A 85 20.27 4.50 2.73
N PRO A 86 20.94 3.88 1.74
CA PRO A 86 22.00 2.88 1.98
C PRO A 86 23.15 3.40 2.85
N SER A 87 23.37 4.71 2.89
CA SER A 87 24.37 5.37 3.73
C SER A 87 23.99 5.42 5.22
N GLY A 88 22.85 4.83 5.62
CA GLY A 88 22.29 4.94 6.96
C GLY A 88 21.62 6.27 7.24
N THR A 89 21.45 7.12 6.22
CA THR A 89 20.73 8.40 6.35
C THR A 89 19.23 8.13 6.29
N ARG A 90 18.49 8.54 7.32
CA ARG A 90 17.03 8.38 7.40
C ARG A 90 16.34 9.71 7.12
N MET A 91 15.46 9.72 6.14
CA MET A 91 14.55 10.82 5.86
C MET A 91 13.18 10.48 6.45
N ILE A 92 12.63 11.41 7.23
CA ILE A 92 11.30 11.27 7.83
C ILE A 92 10.47 12.48 7.41
N ILE A 93 9.37 12.23 6.71
CA ILE A 93 8.37 13.25 6.39
C ILE A 93 7.18 13.02 7.31
N GLN A 94 6.91 14.01 8.15
CA GLN A 94 5.76 14.04 9.05
C GLN A 94 4.69 14.94 8.45
N THR A 95 3.47 14.41 8.28
CA THR A 95 2.37 15.19 7.71
C THR A 95 1.02 14.61 8.10
N THR A 96 0.03 15.49 8.28
CA THR A 96 -1.38 15.10 8.43
C THR A 96 -2.12 15.06 7.09
N ASP A 97 -1.49 15.55 6.01
CA ASP A 97 -2.06 15.59 4.67
C ASP A 97 -1.88 14.25 3.95
N PHE A 98 -2.99 13.53 3.79
CA PHE A 98 -3.02 12.23 3.12
C PHE A 98 -2.64 12.31 1.63
N ASP A 99 -3.08 13.34 0.92
CA ASP A 99 -2.78 13.51 -0.50
C ASP A 99 -1.30 13.81 -0.73
N ALA A 100 -0.66 14.54 0.21
CA ALA A 100 0.78 14.73 0.21
C ALA A 100 1.52 13.38 0.35
N VAL A 101 1.11 12.53 1.29
CA VAL A 101 1.70 11.19 1.48
C VAL A 101 1.56 10.33 0.22
N VAL A 102 0.36 10.29 -0.37
CA VAL A 102 0.12 9.55 -1.62
C VAL A 102 1.07 10.01 -2.73
N LYS A 103 1.23 11.32 -2.92
CA LYS A 103 2.11 11.87 -3.94
C LYS A 103 3.57 11.51 -3.70
N PHE A 104 4.06 11.67 -2.47
CA PHE A 104 5.45 11.34 -2.14
C PHE A 104 5.75 9.86 -2.32
N VAL A 105 4.88 8.98 -1.82
CA VAL A 105 5.06 7.54 -1.95
C VAL A 105 4.98 7.11 -3.41
N LEU A 106 4.03 7.67 -4.18
CA LEU A 106 3.91 7.36 -5.60
C LEU A 106 5.16 7.78 -6.37
N GLN A 107 5.68 8.98 -6.11
CA GLN A 107 6.91 9.45 -6.74
C GLN A 107 8.08 8.54 -6.41
N TYR A 108 8.26 8.20 -5.13
CA TYR A 108 9.30 7.28 -4.68
C TYR A 108 9.22 5.92 -5.38
N VAL A 109 8.04 5.32 -5.44
CA VAL A 109 7.82 4.01 -6.09
C VAL A 109 8.10 4.10 -7.58
N VAL A 110 7.65 5.13 -8.28
CA VAL A 110 7.89 5.30 -9.72
C VAL A 110 9.38 5.47 -10.01
N GLU A 111 10.09 6.28 -9.23
CA GLU A 111 11.54 6.45 -9.37
C GLU A 111 12.28 5.12 -9.12
N LYS A 112 11.90 4.37 -8.08
CA LYS A 112 12.50 3.07 -7.78
C LYS A 112 12.25 2.01 -8.85
N LEU A 113 11.02 1.89 -9.32
CA LEU A 113 10.69 0.95 -10.40
C LEU A 113 11.41 1.28 -11.70
N SER A 114 11.65 2.57 -11.97
CA SER A 114 12.41 3.00 -13.14
C SER A 114 13.89 2.63 -13.01
N ASP A 115 14.47 2.77 -11.82
CA ASP A 115 15.85 2.38 -11.53
C ASP A 115 16.06 0.86 -11.69
N ASP A 116 15.15 0.05 -11.13
CA ASP A 116 15.18 -1.42 -11.28
C ASP A 116 15.02 -1.85 -12.75
N ALA A 117 14.13 -1.22 -13.51
CA ALA A 117 13.96 -1.52 -14.94
C ALA A 117 15.23 -1.20 -15.77
N VAL A 118 15.96 -0.14 -15.39
CA VAL A 118 17.24 0.21 -16.03
C VAL A 118 18.32 -0.81 -15.68
N LEU A 119 18.35 -1.31 -14.43
CA LEU A 119 19.31 -2.31 -13.97
C LEU A 119 19.10 -3.66 -14.67
N GLU A 120 17.86 -4.12 -14.80
CA GLU A 120 17.51 -5.36 -15.50
C GLU A 120 17.81 -5.28 -17.01
N ALA A 121 17.62 -4.11 -17.64
CA ALA A 121 17.93 -3.93 -19.06
C ALA A 121 19.44 -3.87 -19.37
N ALA A 122 20.29 -3.68 -18.35
CA ALA A 122 21.74 -3.62 -18.47
C ALA A 122 22.45 -4.96 -18.15
N SER A 123 21.70 -6.00 -17.78
CA SER A 123 22.21 -7.35 -17.44
C SER A 123 21.99 -8.35 -18.57
#